data_AF-A0A540WJ15-F1
#
_entry.id   AF-A0A540WJ15-F1
#
_cell.length_a   1.000
_cell.length_b   1.000
_cell.length_c   1.000
_cell.angle_alpha   90.00
_cell.angle_beta   90.00
_cell.angle_gamma   90.00
#
_symmetry.space_group_name_H-M   'P 1'
#
loop_
_entity.id
_entity.type
_entity.pdbx_description
1 polymer ?
#
loop_
_entity_poly.entity_id
_entity_poly.type
_entity_poly.pdbx_seq_one_letter_code
_entity_poly.pdbx_strand_id
1 'polypeptide(L)'
;MRSTFVIVAAIMLVGCGGASTRPSVRTGDTRGAPAPEAGRLLAATPERFMEACRRDIQEARGAVARLTAPGARRLATHALLTTYDDAVALLDDAVGRSGIGANVHPDGAFRAAAERCEQAVERVRTDISLDRRVYDVLASLELEGQDALTRRWVARVLKGFQRAGVDRDEATRERVRVLQEELIVLGQEFSRHIHEDVRHLDVAPSALAGLPEDYVLSLVHIS
;
A
#
# COMPACT_ATOMS: atom_id res chain seq x y z
N MET A 1 -31.03 -71.19 2.31
CA MET A 1 -29.76 -70.44 2.19
C MET A 1 -30.07 -69.02 1.75
N ARG A 2 -29.79 -68.07 2.66
CA ARG A 2 -29.44 -66.65 2.48
C ARG A 2 -30.21 -65.79 1.47
N SER A 3 -31.06 -64.94 2.04
CA SER A 3 -31.54 -63.66 1.51
C SER A 3 -30.40 -62.77 0.99
N THR A 4 -30.63 -62.07 -0.11
CA THR A 4 -29.90 -60.82 -0.41
C THR A 4 -30.90 -59.81 -0.99
N PHE A 5 -31.40 -58.92 -0.14
CA PHE A 5 -32.13 -57.72 -0.53
C PHE A 5 -31.11 -56.66 -0.94
N VAL A 6 -31.19 -56.14 -2.16
CA VAL A 6 -30.40 -54.98 -2.60
C VAL A 6 -31.26 -53.73 -2.37
N ILE A 7 -30.87 -52.93 -1.38
CA ILE A 7 -31.47 -51.63 -1.07
C ILE A 7 -30.76 -50.58 -1.93
N VAL A 8 -31.49 -49.96 -2.84
CA VAL A 8 -31.03 -48.76 -3.57
C VAL A 8 -31.33 -47.54 -2.69
N ALA A 9 -30.29 -47.02 -2.03
CA ALA A 9 -30.38 -45.80 -1.25
C ALA A 9 -30.26 -44.57 -2.17
N ALA A 10 -31.38 -43.91 -2.44
CA ALA A 10 -31.40 -42.61 -3.10
C ALA A 10 -31.05 -41.51 -2.09
N ILE A 11 -29.87 -40.91 -2.23
CA ILE A 11 -29.42 -39.77 -1.43
C ILE A 11 -30.08 -38.51 -2.00
N MET A 12 -31.13 -38.01 -1.34
CA MET A 12 -31.67 -36.68 -1.58
C MET A 12 -30.77 -35.63 -0.92
N LEU A 13 -30.07 -34.85 -1.73
CA LEU A 13 -29.39 -33.62 -1.31
C LEU A 13 -30.43 -32.54 -1.01
N VAL A 14 -30.80 -32.42 0.25
CA VAL A 14 -31.58 -31.28 0.76
C VAL A 14 -30.67 -30.06 0.77
N GLY A 15 -30.82 -29.19 -0.23
CA GLY A 15 -30.18 -27.88 -0.24
C GLY A 15 -30.77 -27.00 0.86
N CYS A 16 -29.95 -26.58 1.83
CA CYS A 16 -30.32 -25.56 2.80
C CYS A 16 -30.46 -24.21 2.08
N GLY A 17 -31.65 -23.92 1.54
CA GLY A 17 -32.07 -22.60 1.09
C GLY A 17 -32.38 -21.70 2.28
N GLY A 18 -31.37 -21.41 3.12
CA GLY A 18 -31.48 -20.36 4.13
C GLY A 18 -31.31 -19.01 3.46
N ALA A 19 -32.38 -18.21 3.41
CA ALA A 19 -32.28 -16.81 3.01
C ALA A 19 -31.29 -16.10 3.95
N SER A 20 -30.11 -15.78 3.43
CA SER A 20 -29.11 -15.00 4.12
C SER A 20 -29.63 -13.57 4.26
N THR A 21 -30.32 -13.27 5.36
CA THR A 21 -30.56 -11.91 5.85
C THR A 21 -29.24 -11.34 6.37
N ARG A 22 -28.30 -11.10 5.45
CA ARG A 22 -27.22 -10.15 5.71
C ARG A 22 -27.89 -8.79 5.86
N PRO A 23 -27.71 -8.10 7.01
CA PRO A 23 -28.12 -6.71 7.09
C PRO A 23 -27.43 -5.98 5.94
N SER A 24 -28.24 -5.24 5.16
CA SER A 24 -27.76 -4.28 4.18
C SER A 24 -26.66 -3.46 4.84
N VAL A 25 -25.44 -3.54 4.28
CA VAL A 25 -24.38 -2.59 4.60
C VAL A 25 -25.00 -1.23 4.36
N ARG A 26 -25.19 -0.44 5.42
CA ARG A 26 -25.53 0.97 5.25
C ARG A 26 -24.43 1.53 4.38
N THR A 27 -24.78 1.89 3.15
CA THR A 27 -23.98 2.71 2.26
C THR A 27 -23.76 4.03 2.98
N GLY A 28 -22.73 4.06 3.83
CA GLY A 28 -22.18 5.28 4.38
C GLY A 28 -21.56 6.04 3.22
N ASP A 29 -22.06 7.25 3.03
CA ASP A 29 -21.53 8.29 2.16
C ASP A 29 -21.52 7.96 0.66
N THR A 30 -22.40 8.63 -0.09
CA THR A 30 -22.29 8.73 -1.56
C THR A 30 -21.07 9.58 -1.91
N ARG A 31 -19.86 9.08 -1.64
CA ARG A 31 -18.71 9.49 -2.44
C ARG A 31 -18.96 8.87 -3.80
N GLY A 32 -19.37 9.70 -4.77
CA GLY A 32 -19.50 9.26 -6.16
C GLY A 32 -18.25 8.48 -6.57
N ALA A 33 -18.41 7.50 -7.47
CA ALA A 33 -17.30 6.67 -7.92
C ALA A 33 -16.08 7.57 -8.17
N PRO A 34 -14.95 7.35 -7.47
CA PRO A 34 -13.81 8.23 -7.61
C PRO A 34 -13.44 8.27 -9.09
N ALA A 35 -13.32 9.48 -9.65
CA ALA A 35 -12.80 9.63 -11.00
C ALA A 35 -11.47 8.86 -11.08
N PRO A 36 -11.09 8.27 -12.23
CA PRO A 36 -9.85 7.48 -12.36
C PRO A 36 -8.63 8.41 -12.35
N GLU A 37 -8.41 9.10 -11.24
CA GLU A 37 -7.40 10.14 -11.06
C GLU A 37 -6.01 9.52 -11.11
N ALA A 38 -5.83 8.30 -10.58
CA ALA A 38 -4.58 7.57 -10.68
C ALA A 38 -4.14 7.34 -12.14
N GLY A 39 -5.03 6.82 -12.99
CA GLY A 39 -4.73 6.60 -14.41
C GLY A 39 -4.47 7.91 -15.17
N ARG A 40 -5.20 8.98 -14.85
CA ARG A 40 -4.97 10.31 -15.44
C ARG A 40 -3.62 10.90 -15.05
N LEU A 41 -3.21 10.72 -13.80
CA LEU A 41 -1.90 11.19 -13.31
C LEU A 41 -0.75 10.37 -13.88
N LEU A 42 -0.95 9.07 -14.13
CA LEU A 42 0.03 8.21 -14.80
C LEU A 42 0.21 8.54 -16.30
N ALA A 43 -0.78 9.18 -16.91
CA ALA A 43 -0.70 9.67 -18.29
C ALA A 43 -0.35 11.17 -18.38
N ALA A 44 -0.05 11.81 -17.25
CA ALA A 44 0.29 13.24 -17.20
C ALA A 44 1.79 13.48 -17.41
N THR A 45 2.20 14.76 -17.42
CA THR A 45 3.64 15.10 -17.39
C THR A 45 4.24 14.80 -16.01
N PRO A 46 5.57 14.59 -15.91
CA PRO A 46 6.26 14.41 -14.63
C PRO A 46 5.99 15.54 -13.62
N GLU A 47 5.86 16.78 -14.08
CA GLU A 47 5.61 17.95 -13.24
C GLU A 47 4.22 17.88 -12.60
N ARG A 48 3.19 17.57 -13.40
CA ARG A 48 1.81 17.45 -12.92
C ARG A 48 1.64 16.25 -12.00
N PHE A 49 2.34 15.15 -12.28
CA PHE A 49 2.41 14.00 -11.38
C PHE A 49 3.00 14.40 -10.01
N MET A 50 4.13 15.13 -10.01
CA MET A 50 4.77 15.58 -8.78
C MET A 50 3.96 16.63 -8.02
N GLU A 51 3.21 17.48 -8.70
CA GLU A 51 2.27 18.41 -8.07
C GLU A 51 1.18 17.65 -7.29
N ALA A 52 0.57 16.63 -7.92
CA ALA A 52 -0.41 15.78 -7.26
C ALA A 52 0.21 15.05 -6.05
N CYS A 53 1.40 14.48 -6.20
CA CYS A 53 2.13 13.86 -5.09
C CYS A 53 2.32 14.82 -3.90
N ARG A 54 2.77 16.05 -4.17
CA ARG A 54 2.94 17.06 -3.12
C ARG A 54 1.62 17.42 -2.46
N ARG A 55 0.53 17.55 -3.22
CA ARG A 55 -0.80 17.82 -2.68
C ARG A 55 -1.24 16.71 -1.74
N ASP A 56 -1.16 15.45 -2.17
CA ASP A 56 -1.55 14.29 -1.35
C ASP A 56 -0.75 14.25 -0.02
N ILE A 57 0.57 14.52 -0.09
CA ILE A 57 1.44 14.65 1.09
C ILE A 57 1.00 15.80 2.00
N GLN A 58 0.68 16.98 1.45
CA GLN A 58 0.27 18.14 2.25
C GLN A 58 -1.09 17.92 2.91
N GLU A 59 -2.02 17.27 2.22
CA GLU A 59 -3.32 16.91 2.77
C GLU A 59 -3.18 15.90 3.92
N ALA A 60 -2.35 14.88 3.76
CA ALA A 60 -2.03 13.91 4.80
C ALA A 60 -1.38 14.59 6.03
N ARG A 61 -0.38 15.46 5.81
CA ARG A 61 0.24 16.26 6.88
C ARG A 61 -0.77 17.16 7.59
N GLY A 62 -1.68 17.78 6.84
CA GLY A 62 -2.76 18.59 7.38
C GLY A 62 -3.71 17.78 8.26
N ALA A 63 -4.04 16.55 7.86
CA ALA A 63 -4.85 15.64 8.67
C ALA A 63 -4.16 15.24 9.98
N VAL A 64 -2.87 14.90 9.94
CA VAL A 64 -2.05 14.61 11.14
C VAL A 64 -1.96 15.83 12.06
N ALA A 65 -1.81 17.03 11.49
CA ALA A 65 -1.81 18.28 12.25
C ALA A 65 -3.16 18.51 12.96
N ARG A 66 -4.28 18.27 12.28
CA ARG A 66 -5.62 18.34 12.90
C ARG A 66 -5.81 17.30 13.99
N LEU A 67 -5.32 16.07 13.78
CA LEU A 67 -5.39 14.98 14.74
C LEU A 67 -4.65 15.31 16.04
N THR A 68 -3.53 16.03 15.94
CA THR A 68 -2.65 16.39 17.08
C THR A 68 -2.89 17.79 17.63
N ALA A 69 -3.85 18.55 17.08
CA ALA A 69 -4.14 19.92 17.50
C ALA A 69 -4.75 19.99 18.92
N PRO A 70 -4.52 21.10 19.66
CA PRO A 70 -5.17 21.32 20.94
C PRO A 70 -6.70 21.23 20.83
N GLY A 71 -7.29 20.30 21.57
CA GLY A 71 -8.73 20.09 21.57
C GLY A 71 -9.27 19.09 20.54
N ALA A 72 -8.42 18.51 19.69
CA ALA A 72 -8.82 17.40 18.81
C ALA A 72 -9.46 16.25 19.62
N ARG A 73 -8.97 15.98 20.82
CA ARG A 73 -9.51 14.97 21.75
C ARG A 73 -10.96 15.20 22.20
N ARG A 74 -11.56 16.37 21.91
CA ARG A 74 -12.99 16.63 22.14
C ARG A 74 -13.88 16.10 21.01
N LEU A 75 -13.29 15.74 19.87
CA LEU A 75 -14.01 15.13 18.76
C LEU A 75 -14.40 13.69 19.09
N ALA A 76 -15.46 13.21 18.46
CA ALA A 76 -15.88 11.82 18.61
C ALA A 76 -14.79 10.84 18.14
N THR A 77 -14.66 9.69 18.79
CA THR A 77 -13.69 8.62 18.44
C THR A 77 -13.70 8.32 16.94
N HIS A 78 -14.88 8.15 16.35
CA HIS A 78 -15.02 7.89 14.91
C HIS A 78 -14.37 8.99 14.05
N ALA A 79 -14.54 10.26 14.39
CA ALA A 79 -13.97 11.36 13.62
C ALA A 79 -12.43 11.39 13.68
N LEU A 80 -11.84 11.05 14.85
CA LEU A 80 -10.39 10.95 15.01
C LEU A 80 -9.82 9.76 14.23
N LEU A 81 -10.50 8.62 14.29
CA LEU A 81 -10.14 7.43 13.54
C LEU A 81 -10.22 7.67 12.02
N THR A 82 -11.32 8.25 11.52
CA THR A 82 -11.45 8.62 10.10
C THR A 82 -10.37 9.60 9.67
N THR A 83 -10.05 10.60 10.51
CA THR A 83 -8.98 11.57 10.18
C THR A 83 -7.62 10.89 10.00
N TYR A 84 -7.30 9.92 10.86
CA TYR A 84 -6.06 9.14 10.73
C TYR A 84 -6.10 8.21 9.51
N ASP A 85 -7.20 7.49 9.31
CA ASP A 85 -7.37 6.56 8.19
C ASP A 85 -7.28 7.28 6.84
N ASP A 86 -7.98 8.40 6.68
CA ASP A 86 -7.94 9.22 5.45
C ASP A 86 -6.51 9.74 5.18
N ALA A 87 -5.77 10.12 6.23
CA ALA A 87 -4.38 10.57 6.09
C ALA A 87 -3.46 9.45 5.56
N VAL A 88 -3.64 8.23 6.07
CA VAL A 88 -2.87 7.06 5.61
C VAL A 88 -3.30 6.66 4.20
N ALA A 89 -4.60 6.66 3.90
CA ALA A 89 -5.13 6.34 2.58
C ALA A 89 -4.57 7.27 1.48
N LEU A 90 -4.45 8.57 1.75
CA LEU A 90 -3.81 9.52 0.82
C LEU A 90 -2.35 9.14 0.50
N LEU A 91 -1.59 8.71 1.50
CA LEU A 91 -0.20 8.27 1.32
C LEU A 91 -0.13 6.92 0.60
N ASP A 92 -1.05 6.00 0.90
CA ASP A 92 -1.18 4.69 0.24
C ASP A 92 -1.50 4.84 -1.25
N ASP A 93 -2.43 5.73 -1.60
CA ASP A 93 -2.78 6.02 -2.99
C ASP A 93 -1.60 6.66 -3.75
N ALA A 94 -0.90 7.62 -3.11
CA ALA A 94 0.25 8.28 -3.70
C ALA A 94 1.42 7.32 -3.95
N VAL A 95 1.73 6.43 -3.00
CA VAL A 95 2.80 5.44 -3.18
C VAL A 95 2.40 4.36 -4.18
N GLY A 96 1.15 3.88 -4.15
CA GLY A 96 0.69 2.84 -5.07
C GLY A 96 0.75 3.31 -6.51
N ARG A 97 0.34 4.55 -6.78
CA ARG A 97 0.46 5.19 -8.09
C ARG A 97 1.93 5.38 -8.48
N SER A 98 2.79 5.81 -7.56
CA SER A 98 4.22 5.99 -7.82
C SER A 98 4.92 4.68 -8.15
N GLY A 99 4.62 3.59 -7.44
CA GLY A 99 5.16 2.26 -7.74
C GLY A 99 4.85 1.81 -9.15
N ILE A 100 3.62 2.02 -9.63
CA ILE A 100 3.28 1.75 -11.03
C ILE A 100 4.14 2.62 -11.95
N GLY A 101 4.16 3.94 -11.73
CA GLY A 101 4.91 4.89 -12.55
C GLY A 101 6.41 4.58 -12.64
N ALA A 102 7.05 4.24 -11.51
CA ALA A 102 8.48 3.94 -11.43
C ALA A 102 8.83 2.66 -12.20
N ASN A 103 7.96 1.65 -12.20
CA ASN A 103 8.27 0.33 -12.75
C ASN A 103 7.87 0.15 -14.22
N VAL A 104 6.80 0.82 -14.69
CA VAL A 104 6.19 0.49 -16.00
C VAL A 104 6.10 1.66 -16.97
N HIS A 105 6.38 2.90 -16.54
CA HIS A 105 6.24 4.05 -17.43
C HIS A 105 7.36 4.06 -18.49
N PRO A 106 7.06 4.29 -19.79
CA PRO A 106 8.06 4.24 -20.86
C PRO A 106 9.09 5.39 -20.78
N ASP A 107 8.65 6.59 -20.37
CA ASP A 107 9.54 7.75 -20.16
C ASP A 107 10.34 7.62 -18.85
N GLY A 108 11.68 7.69 -18.96
CA GLY A 108 12.58 7.66 -17.82
C GLY A 108 12.49 8.87 -16.90
N ALA A 109 12.16 10.06 -17.43
CA ALA A 109 11.98 11.26 -16.59
C ALA A 109 10.75 11.10 -15.65
N PHE A 110 9.70 10.44 -16.16
CA PHE A 110 8.54 10.09 -15.36
C PHE A 110 8.86 9.03 -14.31
N ARG A 111 9.61 7.97 -14.65
CA ARG A 111 10.06 6.96 -13.67
C ARG A 111 10.82 7.62 -12.51
N ALA A 112 11.78 8.50 -12.83
CA ALA A 112 12.53 9.24 -11.82
C ALA A 112 11.65 10.19 -10.98
N ALA A 113 10.58 10.76 -11.55
CA ALA A 113 9.60 11.54 -10.79
C ALA A 113 8.79 10.67 -9.83
N ALA A 114 8.37 9.50 -10.28
CA ALA A 114 7.66 8.53 -9.46
C ALA A 114 8.51 8.05 -8.26
N GLU A 115 9.77 7.69 -8.48
CA GLU A 115 10.72 7.32 -7.41
C GLU A 115 10.88 8.44 -6.36
N ARG A 116 10.98 9.70 -6.80
CA ARG A 116 11.03 10.86 -5.90
C ARG A 116 9.76 11.03 -5.09
N CYS A 117 8.60 10.72 -5.67
CA CYS A 117 7.34 10.74 -4.94
C CYS A 117 7.31 9.64 -3.86
N GLU A 118 7.72 8.40 -4.18
CA GLU A 118 7.83 7.32 -3.20
C GLU A 118 8.71 7.72 -2.02
N GLN A 119 9.92 8.25 -2.28
CA GLN A 119 10.81 8.72 -1.22
C GLN A 119 10.15 9.78 -0.34
N ALA A 120 9.40 10.71 -0.94
CA ALA A 120 8.74 11.77 -0.21
C ALA A 120 7.58 11.24 0.65
N VAL A 121 6.81 10.28 0.15
CA VAL A 121 5.73 9.62 0.88
C VAL A 121 6.29 8.77 2.03
N GLU A 122 7.32 7.97 1.79
CA GLU A 122 7.92 7.11 2.82
C GLU A 122 8.58 7.91 3.96
N ARG A 123 9.18 9.07 3.65
CA ARG A 123 9.65 10.01 4.69
C ARG A 123 8.50 10.48 5.58
N VAL A 124 7.36 10.83 4.99
CA VAL A 124 6.17 11.26 5.76
C VAL A 124 5.58 10.11 6.57
N ARG A 125 5.54 8.89 6.03
CA ARG A 125 5.12 7.69 6.78
C ARG A 125 6.03 7.41 7.96
N THR A 126 7.34 7.52 7.76
CA THR A 126 8.35 7.39 8.82
C THR A 126 8.08 8.39 9.94
N ASP A 127 7.92 9.68 9.58
CA ASP A 127 7.60 10.75 10.54
C ASP A 127 6.32 10.44 11.32
N ILE A 128 5.24 10.04 10.64
CA ILE A 128 3.97 9.70 11.29
C ILE A 128 4.16 8.51 12.24
N SER A 129 4.85 7.45 11.82
CA SER A 129 5.04 6.23 12.62
C SER A 129 5.87 6.45 13.89
N LEU A 130 6.69 7.50 13.91
CA LEU A 130 7.53 7.90 15.04
C LEU A 130 6.92 9.06 15.85
N ASP A 131 5.82 9.68 15.40
CA ASP A 131 5.20 10.81 16.09
C ASP A 131 4.44 10.36 17.34
N ARG A 132 5.02 10.68 18.50
CA ARG A 132 4.43 10.34 19.80
C ARG A 132 3.06 10.98 20.02
N ARG A 133 2.81 12.17 19.48
CA ARG A 133 1.53 12.87 19.66
C ARG A 133 0.41 12.13 18.95
N VAL A 134 0.68 11.61 17.75
CA VAL A 134 -0.28 10.79 16.99
C VAL A 134 -0.58 9.51 17.77
N TYR A 135 0.46 8.81 18.24
CA TYR A 135 0.30 7.60 19.05
C TYR A 135 -0.54 7.87 20.31
N ASP A 136 -0.23 8.93 21.05
CA ASP A 136 -0.93 9.24 22.32
C ASP A 136 -2.40 9.60 22.08
N VAL A 137 -2.74 10.25 20.97
CA VAL A 137 -4.15 10.50 20.61
C VAL A 137 -4.86 9.17 20.37
N LEU A 138 -4.33 8.31 19.51
CA LEU A 138 -4.95 7.03 19.16
C LEU A 138 -5.03 6.06 20.35
N ALA A 139 -4.00 6.04 21.20
CA ALA A 139 -3.95 5.20 22.40
C ALA A 139 -4.93 5.65 23.49
N SER A 140 -5.33 6.93 23.49
CA SER A 140 -6.27 7.50 24.45
C SER A 140 -7.75 7.32 24.08
N LEU A 141 -8.04 6.76 22.90
CA LEU A 141 -9.41 6.64 22.41
C LEU A 141 -10.23 5.62 23.22
N GLU A 142 -11.42 6.02 23.65
CA GLU A 142 -12.43 5.12 24.17
C GLU A 142 -13.05 4.33 23.01
N LEU A 143 -12.82 3.02 23.00
CA LEU A 143 -13.28 2.11 21.94
C LEU A 143 -14.54 1.31 22.34
N GLU A 144 -15.11 1.61 23.50
CA GLU A 144 -16.39 1.05 23.93
C GLU A 144 -17.48 1.46 22.94
N GLY A 145 -18.30 0.51 22.51
CA GLY A 145 -19.31 0.73 21.48
C GLY A 145 -18.81 0.69 20.02
N GLN A 146 -17.49 0.65 19.76
CA GLN A 146 -16.96 0.40 18.41
C GLN A 146 -17.08 -1.10 18.05
N ASP A 147 -17.20 -1.43 16.77
CA ASP A 147 -17.27 -2.82 16.32
C ASP A 147 -15.92 -3.56 16.46
N ALA A 148 -15.95 -4.90 16.32
CA ALA A 148 -14.77 -5.73 16.52
C ALA A 148 -13.64 -5.50 15.49
N LEU A 149 -13.97 -5.11 14.25
CA LEU A 149 -12.99 -4.82 13.22
C LEU A 149 -12.28 -3.50 13.52
N THR A 150 -13.03 -2.47 13.89
CA THR A 150 -12.47 -1.16 14.29
C THR A 150 -11.51 -1.32 15.47
N ARG A 151 -11.90 -2.05 16.53
CA ARG A 151 -11.01 -2.32 17.67
C ARG A 151 -9.73 -3.06 17.28
N ARG A 152 -9.85 -4.07 16.39
CA ARG A 152 -8.70 -4.82 15.89
C ARG A 152 -7.78 -3.95 15.03
N TRP A 153 -8.33 -3.07 14.21
CA TRP A 153 -7.57 -2.15 13.39
C TRP A 153 -6.77 -1.17 14.26
N VAL A 154 -7.41 -0.53 15.26
CA VAL A 154 -6.70 0.35 16.21
C VAL A 154 -5.58 -0.41 16.94
N ALA A 155 -5.83 -1.62 17.42
CA ALA A 155 -4.81 -2.44 18.07
C ALA A 155 -3.62 -2.75 17.14
N ARG A 156 -3.88 -3.00 15.85
CA ARG A 156 -2.82 -3.21 14.85
C ARG A 156 -2.04 -1.93 14.60
N VAL A 157 -2.72 -0.80 14.47
CA VAL A 157 -2.10 0.52 14.28
C VAL A 157 -1.16 0.81 15.44
N LEU A 158 -1.62 0.75 16.69
CA LEU A 158 -0.79 1.00 17.89
C LEU A 158 0.41 0.05 17.97
N LYS A 159 0.24 -1.23 17.62
CA LYS A 159 1.35 -2.19 17.55
C LYS A 159 2.35 -1.81 16.45
N GLY A 160 1.89 -1.25 15.33
CA GLY A 160 2.73 -0.71 14.27
C GLY A 160 3.63 0.42 14.77
N PHE A 161 3.06 1.39 15.47
CA PHE A 161 3.81 2.48 16.11
C PHE A 161 4.87 1.97 17.11
N GLN A 162 4.51 1.01 17.96
CA GLN A 162 5.47 0.40 18.91
C GLN A 162 6.60 -0.33 18.19
N ARG A 163 6.31 -1.03 17.09
CA ARG A 163 7.32 -1.68 16.24
C ARG A 163 8.23 -0.68 15.52
N ALA A 164 7.68 0.47 15.13
CA ALA A 164 8.45 1.57 14.57
C ALA A 164 9.37 2.23 15.61
N GLY A 165 9.07 2.07 16.91
CA GLY A 165 9.88 2.60 18.01
C GLY A 165 9.35 3.91 18.60
N VAL A 166 8.06 4.21 18.45
CA VAL A 166 7.45 5.42 19.05
C VAL A 166 7.61 5.49 20.59
N ASP A 167 7.81 4.33 21.22
CA ASP A 167 7.97 4.15 22.67
C ASP A 167 9.42 4.29 23.14
N ARG A 168 10.36 4.55 22.22
CA ARG A 168 11.77 4.81 22.52
C ARG A 168 12.02 6.27 22.88
N ASP A 169 13.21 6.54 23.43
CA ASP A 169 13.69 7.89 23.68
C ASP A 169 13.96 8.65 22.35
N GLU A 170 14.08 9.97 22.44
CA GLU A 170 14.24 10.84 21.27
C GLU A 170 15.50 10.50 20.45
N ALA A 171 16.63 10.21 21.11
CA ALA A 171 17.87 9.88 20.40
C ALA A 171 17.74 8.56 19.64
N THR A 172 17.06 7.57 20.23
CA THR A 172 16.75 6.32 19.55
C THR A 172 15.79 6.54 18.37
N ARG A 173 14.74 7.36 18.52
CA ARG A 173 13.81 7.66 17.41
C ARG A 173 14.51 8.39 16.26
N GLU A 174 15.41 9.32 16.56
CA GLU A 174 16.22 10.00 15.54
C GLU A 174 17.07 9.00 14.76
N ARG A 175 17.75 8.09 15.46
CA ARG A 175 18.53 7.03 14.81
C ARG A 175 17.65 6.13 13.93
N VAL A 176 16.45 5.78 14.39
CA VAL A 176 15.51 5.00 13.58
C VAL A 176 15.10 5.76 12.32
N ARG A 177 14.82 7.07 12.41
CA ARG A 177 14.48 7.89 11.24
C ARG A 177 15.59 7.85 10.19
N VAL A 178 16.83 8.13 10.59
CA VAL A 178 17.99 8.10 9.68
C VAL A 178 18.14 6.73 9.02
N LEU A 179 18.03 5.63 9.78
CA LEU A 179 18.11 4.28 9.22
C LEU A 179 16.97 3.97 8.24
N GLN A 180 15.75 4.44 8.50
CA GLN A 180 14.63 4.26 7.58
C GLN A 180 14.86 5.03 6.27
N GLU A 181 15.37 6.26 6.34
CA GLU A 181 15.73 7.05 5.16
C GLU A 181 16.84 6.37 4.34
N GLU A 182 17.89 5.85 4.99
CA GLU A 182 18.95 5.08 4.32
C GLU A 182 18.40 3.83 3.63
N LEU A 183 17.51 3.08 4.28
CA LEU A 183 16.90 1.88 3.71
C LEU A 183 16.06 2.17 2.47
N ILE A 184 15.34 3.30 2.44
CA ILE A 184 14.55 3.72 1.27
C ILE A 184 15.49 3.96 0.07
N VAL A 185 16.57 4.70 0.27
CA VAL A 185 17.54 5.01 -0.80
C VAL A 185 18.20 3.73 -1.30
N LEU A 186 18.71 2.89 -0.39
CA LEU A 186 19.36 1.63 -0.74
C LEU A 186 18.43 0.67 -1.51
N GLY A 187 17.17 0.58 -1.10
CA GLY A 187 16.18 -0.25 -1.79
C GLY A 187 15.93 0.20 -3.23
N GLN A 188 15.84 1.51 -3.45
CA GLN A 188 15.65 2.07 -4.78
C GLN A 188 16.89 1.92 -5.66
N GLU A 189 18.09 2.15 -5.12
CA GLU A 189 19.34 1.91 -5.85
C GLU A 189 19.49 0.44 -6.26
N PHE A 190 19.15 -0.48 -5.37
CA PHE A 190 19.15 -1.91 -5.67
C PHE A 190 18.20 -2.26 -6.82
N SER A 191 16.94 -1.77 -6.77
CA SER A 191 15.97 -1.99 -7.85
C SER A 191 16.44 -1.38 -9.16
N ARG A 192 16.99 -0.16 -9.13
CA ARG A 192 17.52 0.52 -10.32
C ARG A 192 18.65 -0.26 -10.97
N HIS A 193 19.59 -0.80 -10.18
CA HIS A 193 20.65 -1.66 -10.71
C HIS A 193 20.13 -2.91 -11.43
N ILE A 194 18.99 -3.46 -11.00
CA ILE A 194 18.36 -4.60 -11.69
C ILE A 194 17.66 -4.15 -12.98
N HIS A 195 16.91 -3.06 -12.93
CA HIS A 195 16.12 -2.58 -14.06
C HIS A 195 16.97 -1.99 -15.20
N GLU A 196 18.10 -1.38 -14.88
CA GLU A 196 19.00 -0.74 -15.84
C GLU A 196 20.09 -1.68 -16.38
N ASP A 197 20.14 -2.94 -15.92
CA ASP A 197 21.15 -3.89 -16.36
C ASP A 197 20.92 -4.34 -17.82
N VAL A 198 21.91 -4.06 -18.68
CA VAL A 198 21.90 -4.40 -20.12
C VAL A 198 23.10 -5.26 -20.51
N ARG A 199 23.73 -5.92 -19.53
CA ARG A 199 24.87 -6.80 -19.80
C ARG A 199 24.49 -7.94 -20.74
N HIS A 200 25.31 -8.17 -21.75
CA HIS A 200 25.22 -9.27 -22.68
C HIS A 200 26.49 -10.13 -22.63
N LEU A 201 26.40 -11.35 -23.15
CA LEU A 201 27.52 -12.26 -23.32
C LEU A 201 27.59 -12.69 -24.79
N ASP A 202 28.75 -12.49 -25.40
CA ASP A 202 29.02 -13.00 -26.74
C ASP A 202 29.38 -14.49 -26.67
N VAL A 203 28.66 -15.31 -27.41
CA VAL A 203 28.87 -16.77 -27.47
C VAL A 203 28.96 -17.23 -28.93
N ALA A 204 29.72 -18.30 -29.17
CA ALA A 204 29.76 -18.92 -30.49
C ALA A 204 28.40 -19.54 -30.85
N PRO A 205 27.98 -19.58 -32.13
CA PRO A 205 26.72 -20.19 -32.54
C PRO A 205 26.56 -21.64 -32.09
N SER A 206 27.66 -22.40 -32.02
CA SER A 206 27.67 -23.77 -31.53
C SER A 206 27.28 -23.90 -30.06
N ALA A 207 27.46 -22.85 -29.25
CA ALA A 207 27.03 -22.83 -27.84
C ALA A 207 25.51 -22.65 -27.69
N LEU A 208 24.80 -22.27 -28.76
CA LEU A 208 23.35 -22.14 -28.81
C LEU A 208 22.67 -23.41 -29.36
N ALA A 209 23.42 -24.49 -29.59
CA ALA A 209 22.89 -25.74 -30.12
C ALA A 209 21.77 -26.31 -29.21
N GLY A 210 20.61 -26.59 -29.79
CA GLY A 210 19.43 -27.12 -29.08
C GLY A 210 18.39 -26.06 -28.71
N LEU A 211 18.67 -24.77 -28.92
CA LEU A 211 17.65 -23.72 -28.80
C LEU A 211 16.77 -23.66 -30.06
N PRO A 212 15.50 -23.23 -29.94
CA PRO A 212 14.62 -23.01 -31.09
C PRO A 212 15.19 -22.00 -32.09
N GLU A 213 14.93 -22.21 -33.38
CA GLU A 213 15.48 -21.37 -34.47
C GLU A 213 14.96 -19.93 -34.39
N ASP A 214 13.69 -19.73 -34.07
CA ASP A 214 13.08 -18.42 -33.87
C ASP A 214 13.72 -17.64 -32.71
N TYR A 215 14.07 -18.33 -31.62
CA TYR A 215 14.82 -17.74 -30.50
C TYR A 215 16.22 -17.30 -30.95
N VAL A 216 16.98 -18.16 -31.63
CA VAL A 216 18.33 -17.83 -32.12
C VAL A 216 18.30 -16.64 -33.09
N LEU A 217 17.32 -16.59 -33.99
CA LEU A 217 17.14 -15.47 -34.93
C LEU A 217 16.83 -14.16 -34.21
N SER A 218 16.02 -14.18 -33.14
CA SER A 218 15.68 -12.99 -32.37
C SER A 218 16.88 -12.35 -31.65
N LEU A 219 17.90 -13.14 -31.29
CA LEU A 219 19.11 -12.64 -30.63
C LEU A 219 19.98 -11.78 -31.57
N VAL A 220 19.94 -12.04 -32.88
CA VAL A 220 20.76 -11.34 -33.89
C VAL A 220 20.27 -9.90 -34.14
N HIS A 221 19.04 -9.56 -33.75
CA HIS A 221 18.49 -8.20 -33.87
C HIS A 221 18.71 -7.31 -32.64
N ILE A 222 19.31 -7.85 -31.57
CA ILE A 222 19.51 -7.14 -30.29
C ILE A 222 20.96 -6.63 -30.14
N SER A 223 21.86 -7.02 -31.05
CA SER A 223 23.26 -6.53 -31.15
C SER A 223 23.38 -5.37 -32.14
#